data_AF-A0A0R3JY46-F1
#
_entry.id   AF-A0A0R3JY46-F1
#
_cell.length_a   1.000
_cell.length_b   1.000
_cell.length_c   1.000
_cell.angle_alpha   90.00
_cell.angle_beta   90.00
_cell.angle_gamma   90.00
#
_symmetry.space_group_name_H-M   'P 1'
#
loop_
_entity.id
_entity.type
_entity.pdbx_description
1 polymer ?
#
loop_
_entity_poly.entity_id
_entity_poly.type
_entity_poly.pdbx_seq_one_letter_code
_entity_poly.pdbx_strand_id
1 'polypeptide(L)'
;MPKVLRVVDRRRCIGCLSCRQACARLRGDFSPSNAALDVKTAGGMSGEFIINICMACDEPACMEACKFGALTKRNGGGVVFHKEKCIKCGACARACSVSAIRMDKEGYPIICTHCGYCTKYCPHRCIATKEV
;
A
#
# COMPACT_ATOMS: atom_id res chain seq x y z
N MET A 1 1.70 20.76 1.17
CA MET A 1 2.81 19.82 0.92
C MET A 1 2.27 18.40 0.85
N PRO A 2 2.73 17.56 -0.10
CA PRO A 2 2.31 16.17 -0.17
C PRO A 2 2.76 15.39 1.07
N LYS A 3 1.91 14.46 1.52
CA LYS A 3 2.21 13.56 2.65
C LYS A 3 2.36 12.14 2.14
N VAL A 4 3.32 11.41 2.71
CA VAL A 4 3.57 9.99 2.42
C VAL A 4 3.51 9.15 3.68
N LEU A 5 2.84 8.01 3.59
CA LEU A 5 2.86 6.98 4.62
C LEU A 5 4.26 6.33 4.69
N ARG A 6 4.82 6.20 5.89
CA ARG A 6 6.09 5.51 6.16
C ARG A 6 5.97 4.60 7.38
N VAL A 7 6.74 3.52 7.36
CA VAL A 7 7.03 2.73 8.56
C VAL A 7 8.06 3.49 9.38
N VAL A 8 7.71 3.83 10.63
CA VAL A 8 8.59 4.55 11.55
C VAL A 8 9.39 3.55 12.38
N ASP A 9 8.73 2.51 12.88
CA ASP A 9 9.35 1.50 13.71
C ASP A 9 8.57 0.19 13.62
N ARG A 10 9.19 -0.81 12.99
CA ARG A 10 8.59 -2.13 12.79
C ARG A 10 8.66 -3.00 14.06
N ARG A 11 9.61 -2.75 14.97
CA ARG A 11 9.82 -3.56 16.18
C ARG A 11 8.66 -3.48 17.17
N ARG A 12 7.92 -2.37 17.10
CA ARG A 12 6.69 -2.15 17.87
C ARG A 12 5.47 -2.90 17.30
N CYS A 13 5.57 -3.47 16.11
CA CYS A 13 4.44 -4.15 15.49
C CYS A 13 4.25 -5.52 16.12
N ILE A 14 3.06 -5.77 16.66
CA ILE A 14 2.67 -7.07 17.24
C ILE A 14 1.73 -7.87 16.33
N GLY A 15 1.53 -7.43 15.09
CA GLY A 15 0.66 -8.14 14.14
C GLY A 15 -0.84 -8.03 14.41
N CYS A 16 -1.33 -7.00 15.14
CA CYS A 16 -2.76 -6.85 15.44
C CYS A 16 -3.68 -6.59 14.23
N LEU A 17 -3.12 -6.35 13.04
CA LEU A 17 -3.82 -6.08 11.78
C LEU A 17 -4.79 -4.88 11.78
N SER A 18 -4.84 -4.07 12.84
CA SER A 18 -5.78 -2.94 12.95
C SER A 18 -5.62 -1.92 11.80
N CYS A 19 -4.38 -1.62 11.42
CA CYS A 19 -4.09 -0.72 10.29
C CYS A 19 -4.55 -1.29 8.94
N ARG A 20 -4.42 -2.62 8.75
CA ARG A 20 -4.86 -3.35 7.56
C ARG A 20 -6.39 -3.34 7.46
N GLN A 21 -7.07 -3.68 8.54
CA GLN A 21 -8.54 -3.65 8.61
C GLN A 21 -9.10 -2.25 8.39
N ALA A 22 -8.50 -1.23 9.00
CA ALA A 22 -8.91 0.16 8.81
C ALA A 22 -8.78 0.60 7.35
N CYS A 23 -7.70 0.20 6.67
CA CYS A 23 -7.49 0.50 5.26
C CYS A 23 -8.51 -0.21 4.35
N ALA A 24 -8.79 -1.50 4.59
CA ALA A 24 -9.81 -2.23 3.86
C ALA A 24 -11.19 -1.56 3.99
N ARG A 25 -11.58 -1.22 5.23
CA ARG A 25 -12.87 -0.56 5.50
C ARG A 25 -13.02 0.78 4.76
N LEU A 26 -11.96 1.58 4.70
CA LEU A 26 -11.97 2.83 3.93
C LEU A 26 -12.19 2.59 2.43
N ARG A 27 -11.75 1.45 1.91
CA ARG A 27 -11.94 1.05 0.51
C ARG A 27 -13.30 0.38 0.26
N GLY A 28 -14.19 0.36 1.24
CA GLY A 28 -15.55 -0.19 1.12
C GLY A 28 -15.63 -1.71 1.29
N ASP A 29 -14.58 -2.37 1.78
CA ASP A 29 -14.54 -3.82 1.99
C ASP A 29 -14.16 -4.15 3.45
N PHE A 30 -14.79 -5.16 4.03
CA PHE A 30 -14.45 -5.64 5.37
C PHE A 30 -13.36 -6.72 5.35
N SER A 31 -12.97 -7.21 4.17
CA SER A 31 -11.88 -8.16 4.02
C SER A 31 -10.52 -7.46 4.10
N PRO A 32 -9.62 -7.88 5.00
CA PRO A 32 -8.23 -7.42 5.03
C PRO A 32 -7.49 -7.61 3.69
N SER A 33 -7.98 -8.51 2.83
CA SER A 33 -7.42 -8.75 1.50
C SER A 33 -7.56 -7.53 0.56
N ASN A 34 -8.47 -6.59 0.81
CA ASN A 34 -8.61 -5.38 -0.02
C ASN A 34 -7.83 -4.17 0.54
N ALA A 35 -6.99 -4.35 1.56
CA ALA A 35 -6.16 -3.28 2.11
C ALA A 35 -4.95 -2.95 1.20
N ALA A 36 -4.61 -1.67 1.08
CA ALA A 36 -3.44 -1.17 0.33
C ALA A 36 -2.12 -1.19 1.14
N LEU A 37 -2.12 -1.97 2.22
CA LEU A 37 -0.96 -2.31 3.03
C LEU A 37 -1.14 -3.72 3.56
N ASP A 38 -0.05 -4.37 3.92
CA ASP A 38 -0.10 -5.69 4.52
C ASP A 38 0.86 -5.79 5.71
N VAL A 39 0.55 -6.70 6.63
CA VAL A 39 1.41 -7.04 7.77
C VAL A 39 1.71 -8.52 7.66
N LYS A 40 2.98 -8.86 7.48
CA LYS A 40 3.47 -10.23 7.30
C LYS A 40 4.59 -10.51 8.30
N THR A 41 4.95 -11.77 8.50
CA THR A 41 6.15 -12.13 9.25
C THR A 41 7.33 -12.33 8.30
N ALA A 42 8.53 -12.01 8.77
CA ALA A 42 9.77 -12.16 8.00
C ALA A 42 10.17 -13.62 7.72
N GLY A 43 9.63 -14.58 8.48
CA GLY A 43 10.05 -15.99 8.41
C GLY A 43 9.25 -16.90 9.33
N GLY A 44 7.92 -17.01 9.12
CA GLY A 44 7.06 -17.89 9.91
C GLY A 44 6.63 -17.29 11.26
N MET A 45 6.19 -18.12 12.21
CA MET A 45 5.58 -17.64 13.47
C MET A 45 6.57 -16.95 14.42
N SER A 46 7.86 -17.20 14.28
CA SER A 46 8.92 -16.60 15.12
C SER A 46 9.57 -15.37 14.49
N GLY A 47 9.17 -14.99 13.27
CA GLY A 47 9.77 -13.88 12.55
C GLY A 47 9.23 -12.52 13.00
N GLU A 48 10.05 -11.47 12.88
CA GLU A 48 9.60 -10.09 13.09
C GLU A 48 8.45 -9.74 12.14
N PHE A 49 7.55 -8.86 12.60
CA PHE A 49 6.50 -8.33 11.76
C PHE A 49 7.04 -7.26 10.79
N ILE A 50 6.75 -7.46 9.52
CA ILE A 50 7.03 -6.54 8.42
C ILE A 50 5.71 -5.89 8.01
N ILE A 51 5.69 -4.56 8.04
CA ILE A 51 4.58 -3.77 7.51
C ILE A 51 4.93 -3.39 6.07
N ASN A 52 4.31 -4.06 5.11
CA ASN A 52 4.51 -3.80 3.71
C ASN A 52 3.57 -2.68 3.23
N ILE A 53 4.14 -1.58 2.74
CA ILE A 53 3.44 -0.40 2.26
C ILE A 53 4.05 0.08 0.95
N CYS A 54 3.31 0.89 0.19
CA CYS A 54 3.88 1.64 -0.92
C CYS A 54 5.03 2.53 -0.41
N MET A 55 6.16 2.50 -1.11
CA MET A 55 7.36 3.26 -0.75
C MET A 55 7.36 4.70 -1.25
N ALA A 56 6.32 5.12 -2.01
CA ALA A 56 6.24 6.41 -2.66
C ALA A 56 7.48 6.71 -3.53
N CYS A 57 7.84 5.78 -4.42
CA CYS A 57 9.02 5.93 -5.29
C CYS A 57 8.92 7.20 -6.15
N ASP A 58 10.06 7.86 -6.39
CA ASP A 58 10.15 9.01 -7.30
C ASP A 58 10.05 8.58 -8.76
N GLU A 59 10.60 7.42 -9.11
CA GLU A 59 10.49 6.77 -10.41
C GLU A 59 9.74 5.44 -10.23
N PRO A 60 8.39 5.44 -10.32
CA PRO A 60 7.61 4.26 -10.01
C PRO A 60 7.67 3.24 -11.16
N ALA A 61 8.40 2.14 -10.98
CA ALA A 61 8.40 1.02 -11.92
C ALA A 61 6.98 0.49 -12.23
N CYS A 62 6.06 0.60 -11.27
CA CYS A 62 4.65 0.24 -11.48
C CYS A 62 3.93 1.14 -12.49
N MET A 63 4.31 2.43 -12.58
CA MET A 63 3.81 3.36 -13.59
C MET A 63 4.36 3.01 -14.96
N GLU A 64 5.68 2.79 -15.07
CA GLU A 64 6.35 2.43 -16.33
C GLU A 64 5.83 1.12 -16.92
N ALA A 65 5.50 0.15 -16.06
CA ALA A 65 4.87 -1.10 -16.48
C ALA A 65 3.45 -0.92 -17.05
N CYS A 66 2.78 0.21 -16.79
CA CYS A 66 1.42 0.47 -17.23
C CYS A 66 1.38 1.10 -18.63
N LYS A 67 1.26 0.27 -19.67
CA LYS A 67 1.15 0.71 -21.07
C LYS A 67 -0.15 1.44 -21.43
N PHE A 68 -1.14 1.43 -20.53
CA PHE A 68 -2.48 2.00 -20.76
C PHE A 68 -2.68 3.36 -20.08
N GLY A 69 -1.68 3.86 -19.34
CA GLY A 69 -1.78 5.13 -18.63
C GLY A 69 -2.76 5.13 -17.46
N ALA A 70 -3.09 3.95 -16.91
CA ALA A 70 -3.95 3.81 -15.73
C ALA A 70 -3.24 4.20 -14.41
N LEU A 71 -1.92 4.34 -14.44
CA LEU A 71 -1.12 4.83 -13.31
C LEU A 71 -0.37 6.07 -13.76
N THR A 72 -0.45 7.14 -12.98
CA THR A 72 0.31 8.39 -13.22
C THR A 72 1.10 8.77 -11.98
N LYS A 73 2.25 9.43 -12.15
CA LYS A 73 3.06 9.90 -11.03
C LYS A 73 2.26 10.86 -10.15
N ARG A 74 2.34 10.65 -8.83
CA ARG A 74 1.76 11.53 -7.82
C ARG A 74 2.80 12.55 -7.38
N ASN A 75 2.36 13.77 -7.06
CA ASN A 75 3.21 14.76 -6.39
C ASN A 75 3.66 14.26 -5.00
N GLY A 76 4.97 14.31 -4.72
CA GLY A 76 5.59 13.76 -3.50
C GLY A 76 5.82 12.23 -3.51
N GLY A 77 5.80 11.60 -4.68
CA GLY A 77 6.16 10.19 -4.86
C GLY A 77 4.97 9.22 -4.89
N GLY A 78 5.17 8.07 -5.53
CA GLY A 78 4.14 7.07 -5.77
C GLY A 78 3.25 7.39 -6.98
N VAL A 79 2.05 6.80 -7.03
CA VAL A 79 1.18 6.83 -8.20
C VAL A 79 -0.28 7.12 -7.83
N VAL A 80 -1.00 7.75 -8.76
CA VAL A 80 -2.46 7.88 -8.78
C VAL A 80 -3.02 6.85 -9.74
N PHE A 81 -4.10 6.18 -9.33
CA PHE A 81 -4.76 5.13 -10.11
C PHE A 81 -6.05 5.63 -10.75
N HIS A 82 -6.16 5.42 -12.05
CA HIS A 82 -7.28 5.79 -12.91
C HIS A 82 -8.02 4.52 -13.34
N LYS A 83 -9.15 4.25 -12.70
CA LYS A 83 -9.90 2.98 -12.85
C LYS A 83 -10.40 2.78 -14.28
N GLU A 84 -10.81 3.86 -14.93
CA GLU A 84 -11.39 3.90 -16.27
C GLU A 84 -10.42 3.52 -17.40
N LYS A 85 -9.11 3.64 -17.17
CA LYS A 85 -8.06 3.23 -18.13
C LYS A 85 -7.51 1.83 -17.85
N CYS A 86 -7.92 1.21 -16.74
CA CYS A 86 -7.33 -0.04 -16.28
C CYS A 86 -7.98 -1.26 -16.94
N ILE A 87 -7.17 -2.03 -17.67
CA ILE A 87 -7.61 -3.29 -18.28
C ILE A 87 -7.30 -4.54 -17.44
N LYS A 88 -6.96 -4.37 -16.15
CA LYS A 88 -6.76 -5.49 -15.19
C LYS A 88 -5.63 -6.48 -15.54
N CYS A 89 -4.61 -6.07 -16.29
CA CYS A 89 -3.51 -6.97 -16.73
C CYS A 89 -2.51 -7.37 -15.61
N GLY A 90 -2.56 -6.71 -14.45
CA GLY A 90 -1.69 -6.99 -13.30
C GLY A 90 -0.20 -6.68 -13.49
N ALA A 91 0.20 -5.99 -14.57
CA ALA A 91 1.60 -5.67 -14.84
C ALA A 91 2.24 -4.81 -13.73
N CYS A 92 1.49 -3.85 -13.19
CA CYS A 92 1.95 -3.00 -12.09
C CYS A 92 2.21 -3.79 -10.80
N ALA A 93 1.43 -4.84 -10.52
CA ALA A 93 1.63 -5.69 -9.36
C ALA A 93 2.93 -6.49 -9.46
N ARG A 94 3.23 -7.04 -10.64
CA ARG A 94 4.48 -7.77 -10.92
C ARG A 94 5.72 -6.86 -10.92
N ALA A 95 5.58 -5.61 -11.38
CA ALA A 95 6.68 -4.66 -11.44
C ALA A 95 7.05 -4.05 -10.07
N CYS A 96 6.21 -4.21 -9.05
CA CYS A 96 6.47 -3.63 -7.73
C CYS A 96 7.53 -4.45 -6.97
N SER A 97 8.75 -3.94 -6.89
CA SER A 97 9.88 -4.60 -6.19
C SER A 97 9.61 -4.95 -4.73
N VAL A 98 8.83 -4.12 -4.04
CA VAL A 98 8.43 -4.36 -2.64
C VAL A 98 7.12 -5.15 -2.51
N SER A 99 6.50 -5.56 -3.62
CA SER A 99 5.21 -6.28 -3.62
C SER A 99 4.09 -5.57 -2.83
N ALA A 100 4.08 -4.24 -2.85
CA ALA A 100 3.07 -3.44 -2.16
C ALA A 100 1.71 -3.40 -2.91
N ILE A 101 1.71 -3.77 -4.19
CA ILE A 101 0.52 -3.78 -5.04
C ILE A 101 0.00 -5.22 -5.13
N ARG A 102 -1.26 -5.42 -4.77
CA ARG A 102 -1.99 -6.68 -4.92
C ARG A 102 -3.21 -6.47 -5.81
N MET A 103 -3.80 -7.54 -6.31
CA MET A 103 -5.05 -7.47 -7.08
C MET A 103 -6.23 -7.73 -6.15
N ASP A 104 -7.31 -6.97 -6.30
CA ASP A 104 -8.58 -7.23 -5.61
C ASP A 104 -9.38 -8.35 -6.31
N LYS A 105 -10.57 -8.66 -5.75
CA LYS A 105 -11.46 -9.71 -6.26
C LYS A 105 -12.03 -9.40 -7.65
N GLU A 106 -12.13 -8.11 -8.01
CA GLU A 106 -12.60 -7.67 -9.31
C GLU A 106 -11.47 -7.62 -10.36
N GLY A 107 -10.23 -7.87 -9.95
CA GLY A 107 -9.04 -7.83 -10.79
C GLY A 107 -8.43 -6.43 -10.94
N TYR A 108 -8.81 -5.45 -10.13
CA TYR A 108 -8.15 -4.14 -10.11
C TYR A 108 -6.95 -4.12 -9.16
N PRO A 109 -5.89 -3.35 -9.47
CA PRO A 109 -4.76 -3.20 -8.57
C PRO A 109 -5.14 -2.35 -7.35
N ILE A 110 -4.77 -2.84 -6.17
CA ILE A 110 -4.91 -2.15 -4.89
C ILE A 110 -3.68 -1.24 -4.72
N ILE A 111 -3.89 0.06 -4.91
CA ILE A 111 -2.85 1.09 -4.81
C ILE A 111 -3.05 1.93 -3.55
N CYS A 112 -1.97 2.19 -2.81
CA CYS A 112 -1.99 3.08 -1.65
C CYS A 112 -2.03 4.53 -2.09
N THR A 113 -3.02 5.29 -1.61
CA THR A 113 -3.14 6.73 -1.86
C THR A 113 -2.45 7.58 -0.80
N HIS A 114 -1.64 6.98 0.09
CA HIS A 114 -0.96 7.66 1.20
C HIS A 114 -1.86 8.60 2.02
N CYS A 115 -3.15 8.29 2.15
CA CYS A 115 -4.12 9.12 2.88
C CYS A 115 -3.86 9.18 4.40
N GLY A 116 -3.02 8.27 4.92
CA GLY A 116 -2.67 8.21 6.34
C GLY A 116 -3.77 7.69 7.25
N TYR A 117 -4.95 7.30 6.74
CA TYR A 117 -6.05 6.84 7.59
C TYR A 117 -5.67 5.70 8.54
N CYS A 118 -4.86 4.75 8.05
CA CYS A 118 -4.36 3.63 8.83
C CYS A 118 -3.46 4.01 10.02
N THR A 119 -2.83 5.20 10.01
CA THR A 119 -1.97 5.64 11.12
C THR A 119 -2.78 5.91 12.38
N LYS A 120 -4.03 6.39 12.24
CA LYS A 120 -4.97 6.62 13.34
C LYS A 120 -5.36 5.32 14.07
N TYR A 121 -5.20 4.18 13.40
CA TYR A 121 -5.57 2.85 13.91
C TYR A 121 -4.34 1.99 14.24
N CYS A 122 -3.15 2.57 14.29
CA CYS A 122 -1.96 1.87 14.75
C CYS A 122 -1.71 2.18 16.23
N PRO A 123 -2.19 1.34 17.18
CA PRO A 123 -2.03 1.62 18.62
C PRO A 123 -0.57 1.70 19.05
N HIS A 124 0.32 0.96 18.37
CA HIS A 124 1.75 0.93 18.66
C HIS A 124 2.56 1.99 17.89
N ARG A 125 1.90 2.86 17.10
CA ARG A 125 2.51 3.94 16.33
C ARG A 125 3.69 3.47 15.44
N CYS A 126 3.54 2.32 14.80
CA CYS A 126 4.54 1.72 13.88
C CYS A 126 4.61 2.45 12.53
N ILE A 127 3.52 3.14 12.15
CA ILE A 127 3.37 3.86 10.88
C ILE A 127 2.96 5.30 11.13
N ALA A 128 3.44 6.22 10.30
CA ALA A 128 3.09 7.64 10.35
C ALA A 128 3.11 8.26 8.96
N THR A 129 2.46 9.41 8.79
CA THR A 129 2.61 10.24 7.59
C THR A 129 3.72 11.25 7.79
N LYS A 130 4.66 11.33 6.84
CA LYS A 130 5.71 12.35 6.78
C LYS A 130 5.44 13.31 5.63
N GLU A 131 5.86 14.56 5.80
CA GLU A 131 5.82 15.58 4.74
C GLU A 131 7.02 15.37 3.80
N VAL A 132 6.78 15.60 2.51
CA VAL A 132 7.76 15.47 1.42
C VAL A 132 7.70 16.71 0.55
#